data_AF-A0A8T5NSN5-F1
#
_entry.id   AF-A0A8T5NSN5-F1
#
_cell.length_a   1.000
_cell.length_b   1.000
_cell.length_c   1.000
_cell.angle_alpha   90.00
_cell.angle_beta   90.00
_cell.angle_gamma   90.00
#
_symmetry.space_group_name_H-M   'P 1'
#
loop_
_entity.id
_entity.type
_entity.pdbx_description
1 polymer ?
#
loop_
_entity_poly.entity_id
_entity_poly.type
_entity_poly.pdbx_seq_one_letter_code
_entity_poly.pdbx_strand_id
1 'polypeptide(L)'
;MKSLNLTNYGLIFIGETHGFIEDFNKQKEIIEIVNPDLILSEQMQDLKLNSKYQMISILKQNNLSDMVELKEVKKLIRLCMKKSIKIRGIDFKNFGLTKRLKGIIKEGIEPTKEDIAKFEIIAKKREHRHLKIIEQNLKKTKKPIIVLLGSWHLRDDSLLMKKLKNYIVIYPCIKKGEVLIEPPKHKRPIKYCYKIKK
;
A
#
# COMPACT_ATOMS: atom_id res chain seq x y z
N MET A 1 -23.95 7.14 14.98
CA MET A 1 -22.51 6.79 15.00
C MET A 1 -21.71 8.08 14.85
N LYS A 2 -20.81 8.43 15.77
CA LYS A 2 -19.89 9.57 15.56
C LYS A 2 -19.07 9.30 14.30
N SER A 3 -19.03 10.26 13.37
CA SER A 3 -18.18 10.17 12.19
C SER A 3 -16.73 10.01 12.65
N LEU A 4 -16.04 9.04 12.07
CA LEU A 4 -14.65 8.75 12.37
C LEU A 4 -13.79 9.91 11.88
N ASN A 5 -13.24 10.71 12.80
CA ASN A 5 -12.34 11.80 12.42
C ASN A 5 -10.94 11.25 12.11
N LEU A 6 -10.65 11.08 10.82
CA LEU A 6 -9.41 10.50 10.33
C LEU A 6 -8.18 11.39 10.56
N THR A 7 -8.36 12.70 10.76
CA THR A 7 -7.24 13.65 10.91
C THR A 7 -6.56 13.57 12.28
N ASN A 8 -7.15 12.85 13.25
CA ASN A 8 -6.59 12.67 14.59
C ASN A 8 -5.45 11.62 14.66
N TYR A 9 -5.20 10.88 13.57
CA TYR A 9 -4.20 9.82 13.55
C TYR A 9 -2.96 10.26 12.79
N GLY A 10 -1.77 9.96 13.33
CA GLY A 10 -0.50 10.26 12.64
C GLY A 10 -0.29 9.38 11.39
N LEU A 11 -0.86 8.18 11.40
CA LEU A 11 -0.80 7.21 10.31
C LEU A 11 -2.19 6.69 9.94
N ILE A 12 -2.42 6.59 8.63
CA ILE A 12 -3.62 5.99 8.06
C ILE A 12 -3.17 4.94 7.06
N PHE A 13 -3.29 3.67 7.44
CA PHE A 13 -3.03 2.55 6.55
C PHE A 13 -4.27 2.26 5.71
N ILE A 14 -4.09 2.10 4.40
CA ILE A 14 -5.14 1.64 3.49
C ILE A 14 -4.66 0.35 2.84
N GLY A 15 -5.37 -0.74 3.12
CA GLY A 15 -5.17 -2.03 2.50
C GLY A 15 -5.65 -2.02 1.06
N GLU A 16 -4.82 -2.52 0.16
CA GLU A 16 -5.18 -2.80 -1.23
C GLU A 16 -5.18 -4.30 -1.50
N THR A 17 -5.94 -4.68 -2.52
CA THR A 17 -6.07 -6.06 -3.01
C THR A 17 -5.27 -6.30 -4.29
N HIS A 18 -4.56 -5.27 -4.77
CA HIS A 18 -3.85 -5.28 -6.04
C HIS A 18 -4.72 -5.70 -7.24
N GLY A 19 -5.99 -5.27 -7.26
CA GLY A 19 -6.88 -5.40 -8.42
C GLY A 19 -8.01 -6.41 -8.28
N PHE A 20 -8.20 -7.06 -7.12
CA PHE A 20 -9.39 -7.89 -6.88
C PHE A 20 -10.66 -7.04 -6.82
N ILE A 21 -10.53 -5.79 -6.37
CA ILE A 21 -11.58 -4.77 -6.36
C ILE A 21 -11.05 -3.43 -6.84
N GLU A 22 -11.95 -2.48 -7.06
CA GLU A 22 -11.60 -1.08 -7.32
C GLU A 22 -11.17 -0.37 -6.02
N ASP A 23 -9.94 -0.62 -5.58
CA ASP A 23 -9.38 -0.04 -4.36
C ASP A 23 -9.26 1.51 -4.45
N PHE A 24 -9.07 2.03 -5.66
CA PHE A 24 -8.80 3.46 -5.88
C PHE A 24 -9.93 4.37 -5.38
N ASN A 25 -11.20 3.96 -5.50
CA ASN A 25 -12.33 4.80 -5.08
C ASN A 25 -12.27 5.10 -3.57
N LYS A 26 -11.98 4.08 -2.75
CA LYS A 26 -11.82 4.28 -1.31
C LYS A 26 -10.54 5.05 -1.00
N GLN A 27 -9.43 4.76 -1.68
CA GLN A 27 -8.20 5.53 -1.51
C GLN A 27 -8.44 7.02 -1.77
N LYS A 28 -9.13 7.36 -2.87
CA LYS A 28 -9.48 8.74 -3.24
C LYS A 28 -10.32 9.42 -2.16
N GLU A 29 -11.39 8.77 -1.68
CA GLU A 29 -12.25 9.29 -0.61
C GLU A 29 -11.42 9.66 0.63
N ILE A 30 -10.55 8.76 1.09
CA ILE A 30 -9.73 8.99 2.29
C ILE A 30 -8.70 10.09 2.05
N ILE A 31 -8.04 10.12 0.89
CA ILE A 31 -7.09 11.17 0.51
C ILE A 31 -7.77 12.54 0.48
N GLU A 32 -9.00 12.62 -0.02
CA GLU A 32 -9.78 13.85 -0.09
C GLU A 32 -10.17 14.38 1.30
N ILE A 33 -10.55 13.49 2.22
CA ILE A 33 -10.91 13.85 3.61
C ILE A 33 -9.67 14.28 4.40
N VAL A 34 -8.58 13.53 4.29
CA VAL A 34 -7.37 13.72 5.11
C VAL A 34 -6.50 14.86 4.60
N ASN A 35 -6.45 15.05 3.28
CA ASN A 35 -5.61 16.04 2.60
C ASN A 35 -4.13 16.00 3.07
N PRO A 36 -3.44 14.85 2.93
CA PRO A 36 -2.07 14.70 3.43
C PRO A 36 -1.07 15.46 2.55
N ASP A 37 0.10 15.80 3.10
CA ASP A 37 1.22 16.34 2.28
C ASP A 37 2.02 15.23 1.58
N LEU A 38 1.90 14.00 2.09
CA LEU A 38 2.69 12.85 1.66
C LEU A 38 1.86 11.56 1.70
N ILE A 39 1.94 10.79 0.63
CA ILE A 39 1.47 9.42 0.55
C ILE A 39 2.68 8.50 0.40
N LEU A 40 2.68 7.44 1.19
CA LEU A 40 3.59 6.31 1.10
C LEU A 40 2.87 5.18 0.36
N SER A 41 3.46 4.60 -0.68
CA SER A 41 2.79 3.57 -1.49
C SER A 41 3.72 2.41 -1.82
N GLU A 42 3.23 1.19 -1.61
CA GLU A 42 3.91 -0.05 -1.97
C GLU A 42 4.15 -0.16 -3.49
N GLN A 43 3.10 0.07 -4.28
CA GLN A 43 3.15 -0.06 -5.75
C GLN A 43 4.11 0.93 -6.41
N MET A 44 4.44 2.03 -5.73
CA MET A 44 5.45 3.00 -6.17
C MET A 44 6.89 2.52 -5.95
N GLN A 45 7.09 1.35 -5.34
CA GLN A 45 8.38 0.70 -5.12
C GLN A 45 9.39 1.63 -4.45
N ASP A 46 10.50 1.96 -5.11
CA ASP A 46 11.56 2.84 -4.57
C ASP A 46 11.54 4.27 -5.14
N LEU A 47 10.53 4.60 -5.95
CA LEU A 47 10.39 5.91 -6.57
C LEU A 47 10.09 7.02 -5.57
N LYS A 48 10.54 8.24 -5.88
CA LYS A 48 10.23 9.45 -5.10
C LYS A 48 9.69 10.53 -6.03
N LEU A 49 8.40 10.84 -5.91
CA LEU A 49 7.71 11.83 -6.72
C LEU A 49 7.36 13.04 -5.85
N ASN A 50 8.31 13.97 -5.78
CA ASN A 50 8.22 15.19 -4.99
C ASN A 50 7.80 16.40 -5.82
N SER A 51 7.75 16.28 -7.14
CA SER A 51 7.38 17.36 -8.05
C SER A 51 6.42 16.90 -9.15
N LYS A 52 5.66 17.87 -9.68
CA LYS A 52 4.78 17.67 -10.83
C LYS A 52 5.54 17.12 -12.05
N TYR A 53 6.77 17.57 -12.29
CA TYR A 53 7.60 17.08 -13.39
C TYR A 53 7.90 15.58 -13.26
N GLN A 54 8.29 15.13 -12.07
CA GLN A 54 8.54 13.70 -11.81
C GLN A 54 7.27 12.87 -12.03
N MET A 55 6.11 13.38 -11.59
CA MET A 55 4.83 12.71 -11.81
C MET A 55 4.47 12.61 -13.30
N ILE A 56 4.62 13.69 -14.08
CA ILE A 56 4.37 13.69 -15.52
C ILE A 56 5.30 12.68 -16.23
N SER A 57 6.58 12.65 -15.85
CA SER A 57 7.55 11.69 -16.40
C SER A 57 7.07 10.25 -16.21
N ILE A 58 6.61 9.88 -15.02
CA ILE A 58 6.07 8.54 -14.75
C ILE A 58 4.77 8.27 -15.53
N LEU A 59 3.87 9.26 -15.64
CA LEU A 59 2.61 9.07 -16.37
C LEU A 59 2.81 8.74 -17.86
N LYS A 60 3.92 9.18 -18.46
CA LYS A 60 4.33 8.89 -19.84
C LYS A 60 4.89 7.48 -20.03
N GLN A 61 5.27 6.79 -18.96
CA GLN A 61 5.79 5.42 -19.04
C GLN A 61 4.67 4.41 -19.24
N ASN A 62 5.00 3.30 -19.91
CA ASN A 62 4.08 2.17 -20.11
C ASN A 62 4.08 1.22 -18.89
N ASN A 63 5.25 0.97 -18.29
CA ASN A 63 5.45 0.12 -17.12
C ASN A 63 6.38 0.78 -16.09
N LEU A 64 6.10 0.59 -14.79
CA LEU A 64 6.97 1.05 -13.69
C LEU A 64 8.04 0.00 -13.40
N SER A 65 7.64 -1.25 -13.54
CA SER A 65 8.47 -2.43 -13.32
C SER A 65 7.77 -3.63 -13.97
N ASP A 66 8.42 -4.79 -13.94
CA ASP A 66 7.83 -6.01 -14.46
C ASP A 66 6.62 -6.47 -13.65
N MET A 67 6.46 -6.02 -12.40
CA MET A 67 5.50 -6.55 -11.44
C MET A 67 4.34 -5.60 -11.12
N VAL A 68 4.30 -4.40 -11.71
CA VAL A 68 3.29 -3.39 -11.38
C VAL A 68 2.64 -2.87 -12.64
N GLU A 69 1.35 -3.13 -12.76
CA GLU A 69 0.51 -2.51 -13.79
C GLU A 69 0.29 -1.03 -13.46
N LEU A 70 0.59 -0.15 -14.42
CA LEU A 70 0.46 1.28 -14.19
C LEU A 70 -0.99 1.77 -14.12
N LYS A 71 -1.99 0.99 -14.52
CA LYS A 71 -3.36 1.52 -14.70
C LYS A 71 -3.91 2.14 -13.41
N GLU A 72 -3.86 1.41 -12.29
CA GLU A 72 -4.32 1.90 -10.99
C GLU A 72 -3.35 2.95 -10.41
N VAL A 73 -2.04 2.72 -10.55
CA VAL A 73 -1.01 3.66 -10.08
C VAL A 73 -1.12 5.03 -10.75
N LYS A 74 -1.45 5.10 -12.06
CA LYS A 74 -1.67 6.36 -12.78
C LYS A 74 -2.83 7.15 -12.20
N LYS A 75 -3.90 6.50 -11.71
CA LYS A 75 -5.03 7.19 -11.07
C LYS A 75 -4.57 7.90 -9.79
N LEU A 76 -3.79 7.21 -8.93
CA LEU A 76 -3.17 7.80 -7.73
C LEU A 76 -2.24 8.97 -8.08
N ILE A 77 -1.34 8.79 -9.06
CA ILE A 77 -0.41 9.85 -9.46
C ILE A 77 -1.17 11.09 -9.94
N ARG A 78 -2.22 10.92 -10.76
CA ARG A 78 -3.04 12.05 -11.24
C ARG A 78 -3.74 12.79 -10.09
N LEU A 79 -4.31 12.05 -9.13
CA LEU A 79 -4.96 12.65 -7.96
C LEU A 79 -3.96 13.47 -7.14
N CYS A 80 -2.81 12.89 -6.82
CA CYS A 80 -1.77 13.55 -6.05
C CYS A 80 -1.19 14.77 -6.78
N MET A 81 -1.00 14.67 -8.10
CA MET A 81 -0.57 15.81 -8.93
C MET A 81 -1.57 16.95 -8.89
N LYS A 82 -2.88 16.66 -8.99
CA LYS A 82 -3.95 17.66 -8.91
C LYS A 82 -3.99 18.36 -7.54
N LYS A 83 -3.70 17.62 -6.46
CA LYS A 83 -3.75 18.11 -5.08
C LYS A 83 -2.39 18.55 -4.52
N SER A 84 -1.34 18.56 -5.33
CA SER A 84 0.04 18.87 -4.90
C SER A 84 0.55 17.99 -3.74
N ILE A 85 0.12 16.72 -3.69
CA ILE A 85 0.48 15.75 -2.66
C ILE A 85 1.73 14.99 -3.11
N LYS A 86 2.77 14.88 -2.28
CA LYS A 86 3.97 14.11 -2.61
C LYS A 86 3.69 12.61 -2.54
N ILE A 87 4.31 11.83 -3.42
CA ILE A 87 4.25 10.37 -3.36
C ILE A 87 5.65 9.80 -3.17
N ARG A 88 5.80 8.87 -2.23
CA ARG A 88 7.05 8.13 -2.05
C ARG A 88 6.77 6.64 -2.00
N GLY A 89 7.49 5.91 -2.84
CA GLY A 89 7.59 4.48 -2.78
C GLY A 89 8.27 4.02 -1.50
N ILE A 90 7.73 2.95 -0.90
CA ILE A 90 8.26 2.34 0.32
C ILE A 90 8.85 0.95 0.12
N ASP A 91 8.72 0.36 -1.06
CA ASP A 91 9.21 -0.97 -1.36
C ASP A 91 10.54 -0.96 -2.12
N PHE A 92 11.05 -2.15 -2.40
CA PHE A 92 12.17 -2.37 -3.32
C PHE A 92 11.66 -2.39 -4.76
N LYS A 93 12.53 -2.05 -5.70
CA LYS A 93 12.27 -2.29 -7.12
C LYS A 93 11.93 -3.76 -7.35
N ASN A 94 10.88 -4.04 -8.13
CA ASN A 94 10.31 -5.38 -8.33
C ASN A 94 10.02 -6.13 -7.02
N PHE A 95 9.73 -5.42 -5.92
CA PHE A 95 9.51 -6.01 -4.59
C PHE A 95 10.69 -6.83 -4.06
N GLY A 96 11.90 -6.64 -4.62
CA GLY A 96 13.09 -7.41 -4.26
C GLY A 96 13.15 -8.82 -4.84
N LEU A 97 12.25 -9.15 -5.77
CA LEU A 97 12.15 -10.47 -6.39
C LEU A 97 13.20 -10.69 -7.48
N THR A 98 13.78 -11.88 -7.51
CA THR A 98 14.67 -12.33 -8.60
C THR A 98 13.85 -12.66 -9.86
N LYS A 99 14.51 -12.79 -11.02
CA LYS A 99 13.84 -13.16 -12.28
C LYS A 99 13.03 -14.46 -12.14
N ARG A 100 13.60 -15.48 -11.47
CA ARG A 100 12.92 -16.76 -11.19
C ARG A 100 11.64 -16.57 -10.36
N LEU A 101 11.74 -15.88 -9.22
CA LEU A 101 10.59 -15.69 -8.33
C LEU A 101 9.49 -14.84 -8.97
N LYS A 102 9.86 -13.86 -9.81
CA LYS A 102 8.89 -13.12 -10.64
C LYS A 102 8.18 -14.04 -11.64
N GLY A 103 8.92 -14.92 -12.31
CA GLY A 103 8.36 -15.90 -13.24
C GLY A 103 7.32 -16.78 -12.57
N ILE A 104 7.64 -17.32 -11.39
CA ILE A 104 6.74 -18.14 -10.58
C ILE A 104 5.39 -17.43 -10.34
N ILE A 105 5.43 -16.17 -9.88
CA ILE A 105 4.20 -15.41 -9.62
C ILE A 105 3.41 -15.13 -10.90
N LYS A 106 4.09 -14.72 -11.97
CA LYS A 106 3.44 -14.32 -13.23
C LYS A 106 2.81 -15.48 -13.98
N GLU A 107 3.49 -16.62 -13.96
CA GLU A 107 3.11 -17.82 -14.71
C GLU A 107 2.25 -18.76 -13.86
N GLY A 108 2.02 -18.43 -12.59
CA GLY A 108 1.23 -19.27 -11.67
C GLY A 108 1.87 -20.63 -11.39
N ILE A 109 3.20 -20.71 -11.46
CA ILE A 109 3.95 -21.94 -11.22
C ILE A 109 3.91 -22.27 -9.73
N GLU A 110 3.77 -23.55 -9.39
CA GLU A 110 3.86 -24.00 -8.01
C GLU A 110 5.28 -23.78 -7.44
N PRO A 111 5.45 -23.03 -6.34
CA PRO A 111 6.76 -22.74 -5.80
C PRO A 111 7.35 -23.97 -5.10
N THR A 112 8.66 -24.19 -5.28
CA THR A 112 9.39 -25.19 -4.48
C THR A 112 9.54 -24.75 -3.01
N LYS A 113 9.92 -25.67 -2.12
CA LYS A 113 10.25 -25.33 -0.71
C LYS A 113 11.32 -24.24 -0.61
N GLU A 114 12.31 -24.25 -1.51
CA GLU A 114 13.36 -23.23 -1.55
C GLU A 114 12.80 -21.86 -2.00
N ASP A 115 11.90 -21.85 -2.98
CA ASP A 115 11.24 -20.63 -3.44
C ASP A 115 10.37 -20.02 -2.32
N ILE A 116 9.63 -20.85 -1.57
CA ILE A 116 8.84 -20.43 -0.41
C ILE A 116 9.74 -19.77 0.65
N ALA A 117 10.84 -20.41 1.02
CA ALA A 117 11.79 -19.85 1.99
C ALA A 117 12.36 -18.50 1.51
N LYS A 118 12.64 -18.35 0.21
CA LYS A 118 13.07 -17.08 -0.38
C LYS A 118 11.98 -16.01 -0.32
N PHE A 119 10.73 -16.36 -0.64
CA PHE A 119 9.59 -15.44 -0.53
C PHE A 119 9.42 -14.93 0.90
N GLU A 120 9.54 -15.79 1.91
CA GLU A 120 9.46 -15.38 3.32
C GLU A 120 10.58 -14.41 3.72
N ILE A 121 11.82 -14.70 3.32
CA ILE A 121 12.96 -13.80 3.57
C ILE A 121 12.72 -12.44 2.92
N ILE A 122 12.24 -12.41 1.68
CA ILE A 122 11.91 -11.18 0.96
C ILE A 122 10.80 -10.43 1.67
N ALA A 123 9.70 -11.10 2.05
CA ALA A 123 8.58 -10.49 2.76
C ALA A 123 9.03 -9.83 4.08
N LYS A 124 9.87 -10.51 4.87
CA LYS A 124 10.46 -9.93 6.09
C LYS A 124 11.32 -8.70 5.78
N LYS A 125 12.16 -8.74 4.75
CA LYS A 125 12.98 -7.58 4.32
C LYS A 125 12.10 -6.41 3.89
N ARG A 126 11.00 -6.66 3.19
CA ARG A 126 10.03 -5.64 2.76
C ARG A 126 9.39 -4.96 3.97
N GLU A 127 8.90 -5.71 4.94
CA GLU A 127 8.30 -5.14 6.15
C GLU A 127 9.27 -4.24 6.95
N HIS A 128 10.53 -4.67 7.08
CA HIS A 128 11.57 -3.84 7.73
C HIS A 128 11.83 -2.55 6.95
N ARG A 129 11.86 -2.62 5.62
CA ARG A 129 12.02 -1.43 4.76
C ARG A 129 10.83 -0.49 4.89
N HIS A 130 9.61 -1.02 4.84
CA HIS A 130 8.38 -0.24 5.02
C HIS A 130 8.42 0.50 6.34
N LEU A 131 8.70 -0.20 7.45
CA LEU A 131 8.79 0.38 8.79
C LEU A 131 9.80 1.52 8.83
N LYS A 132 11.04 1.26 8.36
CA LYS A 132 12.11 2.25 8.33
C LYS A 132 11.70 3.51 7.56
N ILE A 133 11.06 3.38 6.41
CA ILE A 133 10.64 4.53 5.61
C ILE A 133 9.48 5.28 6.29
N ILE A 134 8.51 4.57 6.87
CA ILE A 134 7.41 5.20 7.61
C ILE A 134 7.95 6.03 8.79
N GLU A 135 8.80 5.43 9.63
CA GLU A 135 9.42 6.11 10.78
C GLU A 135 10.24 7.33 10.37
N GLN A 136 10.98 7.25 9.26
CA GLN A 136 11.75 8.37 8.73
C GLN A 136 10.88 9.56 8.30
N ASN A 137 9.67 9.31 7.78
CA ASN A 137 8.79 10.38 7.31
C ASN A 137 7.88 10.91 8.44
N LEU A 138 7.51 10.07 9.41
CA LEU A 138 6.77 10.52 10.60
C LEU A 138 7.48 11.65 11.35
N LYS A 139 8.82 11.60 11.40
CA LYS A 139 9.63 12.65 12.03
C LYS A 139 9.66 13.97 11.26
N LYS A 140 9.14 14.01 10.01
CA LYS A 140 9.29 15.14 9.08
C LYS A 140 8.00 15.90 8.81
N THR A 141 6.87 15.45 9.34
CA THR A 141 5.57 16.08 9.11
C THR A 141 4.71 16.04 10.36
N LYS A 142 3.87 17.06 10.53
CA LYS A 142 2.81 17.10 11.55
C LYS A 142 1.45 16.65 10.99
N LYS A 143 1.30 16.57 9.67
CA LYS A 143 0.07 16.08 9.04
C LYS A 143 0.03 14.55 9.02
N PRO A 144 -1.16 13.93 9.04
CA PRO A 144 -1.30 12.49 8.84
C PRO A 144 -0.59 12.01 7.57
N ILE A 145 0.08 10.87 7.65
CA ILE A 145 0.64 10.18 6.49
C ILE A 145 -0.32 9.06 6.10
N ILE A 146 -0.74 9.04 4.83
CA ILE A 146 -1.45 7.89 4.27
C ILE A 146 -0.42 6.88 3.76
N VAL A 147 -0.60 5.61 4.12
CA VAL A 147 0.25 4.50 3.72
C VAL A 147 -0.61 3.46 2.98
N LEU A 148 -0.35 3.28 1.69
CA LEU A 148 -1.00 2.29 0.83
C LEU A 148 -0.14 1.03 0.78
N LEU A 149 -0.69 -0.09 1.22
CA LEU A 149 -0.01 -1.39 1.32
C LEU A 149 -0.95 -2.52 0.92
N GLY A 150 -0.41 -3.59 0.34
CA GLY A 150 -1.10 -4.85 0.18
C GLY A 150 -1.65 -5.33 1.52
N SER A 151 -2.89 -5.79 1.52
CA SER A 151 -3.64 -6.10 2.75
C SER A 151 -2.95 -7.15 3.63
N TRP A 152 -2.12 -8.02 3.04
CA TRP A 152 -1.26 -8.97 3.76
C TRP A 152 -0.33 -8.31 4.78
N HIS A 153 0.19 -7.11 4.51
CA HIS A 153 1.07 -6.37 5.43
C HIS A 153 0.34 -5.80 6.67
N LEU A 154 -1.00 -5.86 6.68
CA LEU A 154 -1.86 -5.26 7.71
C LEU A 154 -2.40 -6.27 8.74
N ARG A 155 -1.95 -7.53 8.66
CA ARG A 155 -2.21 -8.57 9.67
C ARG A 155 -1.65 -8.16 11.04
N ASP A 156 -2.31 -8.59 12.11
CA ASP A 156 -2.00 -8.14 13.48
C ASP A 156 -0.60 -8.56 13.94
N ASP A 157 -0.09 -9.66 13.41
CA ASP A 157 1.24 -10.18 13.71
C ASP A 157 2.37 -9.55 12.87
N SER A 158 2.05 -8.66 11.91
CA SER A 158 3.06 -8.01 11.07
C SER A 158 3.96 -7.08 11.88
N LEU A 159 5.20 -6.91 11.43
CA LEU A 159 6.17 -6.03 12.09
C LEU A 159 5.65 -4.59 12.19
N LEU A 160 5.00 -4.10 11.13
CA LEU A 160 4.41 -2.77 11.05
C LEU A 160 3.35 -2.56 12.13
N MET A 161 2.40 -3.48 12.23
CA MET A 161 1.29 -3.37 13.19
C MET A 161 1.78 -3.53 14.63
N LYS A 162 2.82 -4.33 14.87
CA LYS A 162 3.41 -4.50 16.21
C LYS A 162 4.17 -3.27 16.71
N LYS A 163 4.94 -2.61 15.84
CA LYS A 163 5.89 -1.55 16.24
C LYS A 163 5.30 -0.14 16.26
N LEU A 164 4.39 0.17 15.33
CA LEU A 164 3.82 1.51 15.20
C LEU A 164 2.65 1.71 16.18
N LYS A 165 2.38 2.97 16.51
CA LYS A 165 1.29 3.42 17.41
C LYS A 165 0.54 4.58 16.77
N ASN A 166 -0.59 4.99 17.37
CA ASN A 166 -1.44 6.07 16.90
C ASN A 166 -1.77 5.99 15.39
N TYR A 167 -2.37 4.88 14.99
CA TYR A 167 -2.76 4.64 13.61
C TYR A 167 -4.19 4.10 13.49
N ILE A 168 -4.73 4.31 12.30
CA ILE A 168 -5.93 3.61 11.84
C ILE A 168 -5.59 2.76 10.62
N VAL A 169 -6.21 1.58 10.54
CA VAL A 169 -6.14 0.72 9.37
C VAL A 169 -7.52 0.66 8.76
N ILE A 170 -7.60 0.97 7.47
CA ILE A 170 -8.78 0.87 6.62
C ILE A 170 -8.49 -0.24 5.62
N TYR A 171 -9.31 -1.28 5.56
CA TYR A 171 -8.99 -2.47 4.78
C TYR A 171 -10.24 -3.11 4.16
N PRO A 172 -10.11 -3.73 2.97
CA PRO A 172 -11.18 -4.50 2.36
C PRO A 172 -11.51 -5.71 3.24
N CYS A 173 -12.79 -5.97 3.44
CA CYS A 173 -13.30 -7.02 4.32
C CYS A 173 -14.61 -7.58 3.77
N ILE A 174 -14.83 -8.88 3.99
CA ILE A 174 -16.15 -9.51 3.81
C ILE A 174 -16.96 -9.37 5.09
N LYS A 175 -16.30 -9.55 6.24
CA LYS A 175 -16.84 -9.39 7.58
C LYS A 175 -15.90 -8.55 8.44
N LYS A 176 -16.44 -7.79 9.39
CA LYS A 176 -15.64 -6.97 10.30
C LYS A 176 -14.62 -7.84 11.05
N GLY A 177 -13.34 -7.46 10.96
CA GLY A 177 -12.21 -8.20 11.54
C GLY A 177 -11.51 -9.15 10.56
N GLU A 178 -12.14 -9.50 9.44
CA GLU A 178 -11.56 -10.37 8.42
C GLU A 178 -10.95 -9.52 7.30
N VAL A 179 -9.63 -9.36 7.32
CA VAL A 179 -8.89 -8.67 6.25
C VAL A 179 -8.91 -9.53 4.99
N LEU A 180 -9.32 -8.96 3.87
CA LEU A 180 -9.28 -9.64 2.58
C LEU A 180 -7.83 -9.67 2.05
N ILE A 181 -7.19 -10.83 2.14
CA ILE A 181 -5.81 -11.06 1.67
C ILE A 181 -5.75 -11.82 0.34
N GLU A 182 -6.84 -12.48 -0.04
CA GLU A 182 -6.97 -13.29 -1.26
C GLU A 182 -8.31 -12.99 -1.95
N PRO A 183 -8.46 -13.29 -3.25
CA PRO A 183 -9.75 -13.15 -3.93
C PRO A 183 -10.82 -13.98 -3.22
N PRO A 184 -12.03 -13.44 -2.99
CA PRO A 184 -13.08 -14.20 -2.32
C PRO A 184 -13.53 -15.38 -3.19
N LYS A 185 -13.61 -16.58 -2.60
CA LYS A 185 -14.08 -17.80 -3.28
C LYS A 185 -15.54 -17.71 -3.76
N HIS A 186 -16.33 -16.85 -3.12
CA HIS A 186 -17.73 -16.61 -3.46
C HIS A 186 -17.99 -15.12 -3.66
N LYS A 187 -18.94 -14.79 -4.54
CA LYS A 187 -19.42 -13.40 -4.76
C LYS A 187 -20.12 -12.88 -3.50
N ARG A 188 -19.35 -12.38 -2.55
CA ARG A 188 -19.83 -11.65 -1.38
C ARG A 188 -19.53 -10.17 -1.55
N PRO A 189 -20.41 -9.27 -1.07
CA PRO A 189 -20.15 -7.85 -1.14
C PRO A 189 -18.94 -7.50 -0.28
N ILE A 190 -17.88 -7.01 -0.92
CA ILE A 190 -16.69 -6.50 -0.22
C ILE A 190 -17.00 -5.08 0.25
N LYS A 191 -16.71 -4.82 1.52
CA LYS A 191 -16.81 -3.49 2.13
C LYS A 191 -15.44 -3.07 2.65
N TYR A 192 -15.31 -1.82 3.08
CA TYR A 192 -14.15 -1.39 3.85
C TYR A 192 -14.49 -1.35 5.34
N CYS A 193 -13.66 -2.02 6.12
CA CYS A 193 -13.67 -2.01 7.57
C CYS A 193 -12.55 -1.11 8.08
N TYR A 194 -12.60 -0.78 9.38
CA TYR A 194 -11.50 -0.11 10.04
C TYR A 194 -11.18 -0.72 11.41
N LYS A 195 -9.92 -0.62 11.82
CA LYS A 195 -9.44 -0.88 13.18
C LYS A 195 -8.50 0.24 13.62
N ILE A 196 -8.56 0.61 14.89
CA ILE A 196 -7.79 1.71 15.47
C ILE A 196 -6.80 1.11 16.47
N LYS A 197 -5.55 1.55 16.41
CA LYS A 197 -4.56 1.31 17.45
C LYS A 197 -4.06 2.65 17.98
N LYS A 198 -4.36 2.92 19.25
CA LYS A 198 -3.88 4.09 19.96
C LYS A 198 -2.42 3.87 20.38
#